data_AF-A0A317I3F8-F1
#
_entry.id   AF-A0A317I3F8-F1
#
_cell.length_a   1.000
_cell.length_b   1.000
_cell.length_c   1.000
_cell.angle_alpha   90.00
_cell.angle_beta   90.00
_cell.angle_gamma   90.00
#
_symmetry.space_group_name_H-M   'P 1'
#
loop_
_entity.id
_entity.type
_entity.pdbx_description
1 polymer ?
#
loop_
_entity_poly.entity_id
_entity_poly.type
_entity_poly.pdbx_seq_one_letter_code
_entity_poly.pdbx_strand_id
1 'polypeptide(L)'
;MIVGHPLTSFSSFKSNVSRRTLATIMFLTAPFVLAQTGSQVRWKEILKQPDTWYASPDATRIADNVLVYQRESGGWPKNIDMAQPLDEKAKADLAQHQKDIDSTIDNGATYIQLSFLARTFTARKLERHREAFLKGFDYLLKAQYSNGGWPQFYPDLRGYYKHITYNDDAMIGVMTLLRDVAEKRSNFLFVDDERRHKASVAVQNGIECILKTQVVVGGKRTVWCAQHDEITLAPAKARTYELPSLSGGESVGIIRFLMSIEKPTPAVIDAIKSAVEWFQESQLTGIKWVATPDNSKLHGFDRIVIRDPSAGPLWARFYEIETNRPIFVGRDGVVKYNVAEIEDERRNGYSWYVDSAVSLLKDDYPKWLKKQQH
;
A
#
# COMPACT_ATOMS: atom_id res chain seq x y z
N MET A 1 -43.42 -73.90 -35.61
CA MET A 1 -42.69 -75.17 -35.83
C MET A 1 -42.04 -75.57 -34.52
N ILE A 2 -42.41 -76.75 -34.01
CA ILE A 2 -41.66 -77.63 -33.09
C ILE A 2 -41.34 -77.00 -31.71
N VAL A 3 -42.20 -77.12 -30.69
CA VAL A 3 -42.45 -78.27 -29.78
C VAL A 3 -41.30 -78.52 -28.79
N GLY A 4 -41.59 -78.49 -27.48
CA GLY A 4 -40.73 -79.07 -26.45
C GLY A 4 -40.91 -78.57 -25.00
N HIS A 5 -42.02 -78.91 -24.34
CA HIS A 5 -42.02 -79.23 -22.90
C HIS A 5 -41.65 -80.74 -22.76
N PRO A 6 -41.18 -81.30 -21.60
CA PRO A 6 -41.80 -81.10 -20.28
C PRO A 6 -40.95 -81.36 -18.99
N LEU A 7 -41.59 -81.13 -17.83
CA LEU A 7 -41.48 -81.81 -16.50
C LEU A 7 -40.12 -81.85 -15.76
N THR A 8 -40.03 -81.42 -14.49
CA THR A 8 -40.52 -82.19 -13.32
C THR A 8 -40.43 -81.36 -12.03
N SER A 9 -41.37 -81.60 -11.11
CA SER A 9 -41.44 -81.03 -9.76
C SER A 9 -40.48 -81.71 -8.79
N PHE A 10 -40.01 -81.04 -7.74
CA PHE A 10 -39.93 -81.64 -6.39
C PHE A 10 -39.93 -80.57 -5.29
N SER A 11 -40.69 -80.86 -4.24
CA SER A 11 -41.02 -80.00 -3.12
C SER A 11 -39.98 -80.02 -2.00
N SER A 12 -39.83 -78.87 -1.34
CA SER A 12 -39.71 -78.65 0.11
C SER A 12 -38.68 -79.49 0.89
N PHE A 13 -37.70 -78.78 1.48
CA PHE A 13 -37.25 -79.07 2.84
C PHE A 13 -36.95 -77.77 3.60
N LYS A 14 -37.37 -77.79 4.86
CA LYS A 14 -37.44 -76.69 5.84
C LYS A 14 -36.06 -76.12 6.19
N SER A 15 -36.00 -74.83 6.51
CA SER A 15 -35.13 -74.35 7.59
C SER A 15 -35.65 -73.06 8.25
N ASN A 16 -35.30 -72.94 9.53
CA ASN A 16 -35.96 -72.17 10.58
C ASN A 16 -35.92 -70.64 10.44
N VAL A 17 -37.04 -70.02 10.79
CA VAL A 17 -37.17 -68.58 11.07
C VAL A 17 -36.67 -68.30 12.48
N SER A 18 -35.57 -67.54 12.61
CA SER A 18 -35.20 -66.82 13.83
C SER A 18 -35.50 -65.35 13.61
N ARG A 19 -36.55 -64.83 14.28
CA ARG A 19 -36.85 -63.40 14.38
C ARG A 19 -35.66 -62.66 15.01
N ARG A 20 -35.01 -61.78 14.25
CA ARG A 20 -34.17 -60.71 14.80
C ARG A 20 -34.84 -59.38 14.53
N THR A 21 -35.13 -58.68 15.62
CA THR A 21 -35.64 -57.32 15.70
C THR A 21 -34.75 -56.37 14.88
N LEU A 22 -35.29 -55.74 13.84
CA LEU A 22 -34.63 -54.59 13.20
C LEU A 22 -34.73 -53.39 14.15
N ALA A 23 -33.63 -53.03 14.79
CA ALA A 23 -33.44 -51.70 15.35
C ALA A 23 -32.96 -50.79 14.22
N THR A 24 -33.82 -49.89 13.75
CA THR A 24 -33.44 -48.84 12.80
C THR A 24 -32.54 -47.83 13.53
N ILE A 25 -31.23 -47.95 13.35
CA ILE A 25 -30.26 -46.92 13.77
C ILE A 25 -30.29 -45.82 12.71
N MET A 26 -30.94 -44.71 13.06
CA MET A 26 -30.94 -43.48 12.26
C MET A 26 -29.59 -42.80 12.46
N PHE A 27 -28.63 -43.02 11.55
CA PHE A 27 -27.40 -42.23 11.50
C PHE A 27 -27.74 -40.82 11.02
N LEU A 28 -27.85 -39.87 11.96
CA LEU A 28 -27.77 -38.44 11.69
C LEU A 28 -26.35 -38.13 11.21
N THR A 29 -26.13 -38.16 9.90
CA THR A 29 -24.91 -37.62 9.29
C THR A 29 -24.99 -36.10 9.32
N ALA A 30 -24.45 -35.50 10.37
CA ALA A 30 -24.14 -34.07 10.34
C ALA A 30 -23.17 -33.82 9.17
N PRO A 31 -23.42 -32.85 8.28
CA PRO A 31 -22.44 -32.49 7.28
C PRO A 31 -21.23 -31.93 8.03
N PHE A 32 -20.12 -32.69 8.01
CA PHE A 32 -18.80 -32.17 8.29
C PHE A 32 -18.53 -31.10 7.24
N VAL A 33 -18.81 -29.84 7.58
CA VAL A 33 -18.22 -28.71 6.89
C VAL A 33 -16.74 -28.81 7.21
N LEU A 34 -15.97 -29.37 6.28
CA LEU A 34 -14.54 -29.16 6.24
C LEU A 34 -14.35 -27.64 6.25
N ALA A 35 -13.95 -27.10 7.40
CA ALA A 35 -13.46 -25.74 7.47
C ALA A 35 -12.30 -25.69 6.48
N GLN A 36 -12.54 -25.08 5.31
CA GLN A 36 -11.46 -24.68 4.43
C GLN A 36 -10.58 -23.80 5.30
N THR A 37 -9.38 -24.31 5.64
CA THR A 37 -8.29 -23.49 6.16
C THR A 37 -7.86 -22.58 5.01
N GLY A 38 -8.69 -21.56 4.76
CA GLY A 38 -8.38 -20.51 3.82
C GLY A 38 -7.03 -19.92 4.19
N SER A 39 -6.17 -19.73 3.20
CA SER A 39 -4.88 -19.06 3.42
C SER A 39 -5.11 -17.77 4.20
N GLN A 40 -4.47 -17.64 5.35
CA GLN A 40 -4.63 -16.49 6.22
C GLN A 40 -4.29 -15.20 5.46
N VAL A 41 -5.19 -14.21 5.52
CA VAL A 41 -4.98 -12.90 4.87
C VAL A 41 -3.73 -12.26 5.47
N ARG A 42 -2.83 -11.75 4.63
CA ARG A 42 -1.66 -10.98 5.05
C ARG A 42 -2.01 -9.49 5.10
N TRP A 43 -1.41 -8.74 6.02
CA TRP A 43 -1.65 -7.30 6.16
C TRP A 43 -1.51 -6.51 4.85
N LYS A 44 -0.52 -6.83 4.03
CA LYS A 44 -0.32 -6.15 2.72
C LYS A 44 -1.46 -6.34 1.71
N GLU A 45 -2.34 -7.31 1.91
CA GLU A 45 -3.52 -7.57 1.08
C GLU A 45 -4.83 -7.13 1.76
N ILE A 46 -4.75 -6.49 2.94
CA ILE A 46 -5.92 -6.27 3.81
C ILE A 46 -7.01 -5.39 3.17
N LEU A 47 -6.62 -4.45 2.31
CA LEU A 47 -7.55 -3.57 1.59
C LEU A 47 -8.02 -4.14 0.24
N LYS A 48 -7.50 -5.31 -0.16
CA LYS A 48 -7.84 -5.98 -1.43
C LYS A 48 -8.87 -7.09 -1.27
N GLN A 49 -9.41 -7.26 -0.06
CA GLN A 49 -10.46 -8.23 0.21
C GLN A 49 -11.80 -7.74 -0.38
N PRO A 50 -12.69 -8.66 -0.81
CA PRO A 50 -14.02 -8.30 -1.29
C PRO A 50 -14.86 -7.67 -0.17
N ASP A 51 -15.80 -6.81 -0.51
CA ASP A 51 -16.58 -6.03 0.47
C ASP A 51 -17.29 -6.91 1.52
N THR A 52 -17.76 -8.07 1.12
CA THR A 52 -18.40 -9.05 2.01
C THR A 52 -17.46 -9.61 3.08
N TRP A 53 -16.15 -9.63 2.82
CA TRP A 53 -15.15 -10.15 3.76
C TRP A 53 -14.97 -9.25 4.98
N TYR A 54 -15.15 -7.92 4.86
CA TYR A 54 -15.01 -7.00 6.01
C TYR A 54 -16.10 -7.19 7.08
N ALA A 55 -17.18 -7.93 6.77
CA ALA A 55 -18.20 -8.34 7.73
C ALA A 55 -17.84 -9.65 8.49
N SER A 56 -16.74 -10.31 8.13
CA SER A 56 -16.39 -11.63 8.67
C SER A 56 -15.86 -11.55 10.12
N PRO A 57 -15.93 -12.68 10.86
CA PRO A 57 -15.25 -12.81 12.15
C PRO A 57 -13.74 -12.57 12.06
N ASP A 58 -13.10 -12.99 10.96
CA ASP A 58 -11.67 -12.82 10.78
C ASP A 58 -11.28 -11.35 10.59
N ALA A 59 -12.04 -10.60 9.77
CA ALA A 59 -11.86 -9.14 9.65
C ALA A 59 -12.08 -8.43 10.99
N THR A 60 -13.06 -8.86 11.79
CA THR A 60 -13.31 -8.31 13.13
C THR A 60 -12.11 -8.56 14.06
N ARG A 61 -11.58 -9.79 14.09
CA ARG A 61 -10.39 -10.17 14.86
C ARG A 61 -9.17 -9.35 14.46
N ILE A 62 -8.93 -9.19 13.15
CA ILE A 62 -7.80 -8.40 12.64
C ILE A 62 -7.97 -6.92 13.00
N ALA A 63 -9.19 -6.37 12.92
CA ALA A 63 -9.45 -5.00 13.37
C ALA A 63 -9.18 -4.84 14.87
N ASP A 64 -9.54 -5.83 15.68
CA ASP A 64 -9.24 -5.82 17.12
C ASP A 64 -7.72 -5.89 17.38
N ASN A 65 -6.95 -6.62 16.56
CA ASN A 65 -5.49 -6.54 16.61
C ASN A 65 -4.98 -5.14 16.27
N VAL A 66 -5.51 -4.50 15.22
CA VAL A 66 -5.11 -3.14 14.82
C VAL A 66 -5.28 -2.15 15.98
N LEU A 67 -6.35 -2.27 16.78
CA LEU A 67 -6.57 -1.45 17.96
C LEU A 67 -5.44 -1.60 19.01
N VAL A 68 -4.95 -2.82 19.23
CA VAL A 68 -3.88 -3.09 20.21
C VAL A 68 -2.57 -2.38 19.84
N TYR A 69 -2.29 -2.20 18.55
CA TYR A 69 -1.09 -1.50 18.08
C TYR A 69 -1.21 0.02 18.06
N GLN A 70 -2.40 0.59 18.25
CA GLN A 70 -2.59 2.04 18.18
C GLN A 70 -1.90 2.74 19.35
N ARG A 71 -1.09 3.76 19.05
CA ARG A 71 -0.42 4.55 20.08
C ARG A 71 -1.38 5.54 20.75
N GLU A 72 -0.96 6.11 21.88
CA GLU A 72 -1.66 7.20 22.56
C GLU A 72 -1.79 8.43 21.65
N SER A 73 -0.80 8.66 20.78
CA SER A 73 -0.83 9.71 19.75
C SER A 73 -2.00 9.56 18.76
N GLY A 74 -2.50 8.33 18.56
CA GLY A 74 -3.53 7.97 17.58
C GLY A 74 -2.98 7.29 16.32
N GLY A 75 -1.69 7.42 16.04
CA GLY A 75 -1.04 6.76 14.90
C GLY A 75 -0.64 5.30 15.17
N TRP A 76 -0.01 4.68 14.17
CA TRP A 76 0.48 3.31 14.24
C TRP A 76 1.96 3.21 13.89
N PRO A 77 2.67 2.20 14.44
CA PRO A 77 3.98 1.79 13.95
C PRO A 77 3.84 1.11 12.57
N LYS A 78 4.98 0.96 11.88
CA LYS A 78 5.07 0.33 10.55
C LYS A 78 5.63 -1.10 10.59
N ASN A 79 5.57 -1.79 9.46
CA ASN A 79 6.20 -3.10 9.21
C ASN A 79 5.70 -4.24 10.12
N ILE A 80 4.42 -4.21 10.48
CA ILE A 80 3.78 -5.25 11.29
C ILE A 80 2.70 -5.95 10.47
N ASP A 81 2.71 -7.28 10.44
CA ASP A 81 1.60 -8.06 9.92
C ASP A 81 0.48 -8.17 10.97
N MET A 82 -0.35 -7.13 11.06
CA MET A 82 -1.42 -7.04 12.07
C MET A 82 -2.54 -8.08 11.85
N ALA A 83 -2.50 -8.82 10.73
CA ALA A 83 -3.43 -9.91 10.47
C ALA A 83 -3.09 -11.20 11.23
N GLN A 84 -1.86 -11.32 11.76
CA GLN A 84 -1.44 -12.46 12.57
C GLN A 84 -2.24 -12.58 13.86
N PRO A 85 -2.61 -13.80 14.32
CA PRO A 85 -3.36 -13.96 15.55
C PRO A 85 -2.50 -13.51 16.73
N LEU A 86 -3.13 -12.85 17.71
CA LEU A 86 -2.49 -12.46 18.96
C LEU A 86 -3.14 -13.24 20.10
N ASP A 87 -2.31 -13.92 20.89
CA ASP A 87 -2.75 -14.48 22.17
C ASP A 87 -2.84 -13.37 23.25
N GLU A 88 -3.43 -13.69 24.39
CA GLU A 88 -3.66 -12.70 25.46
C GLU A 88 -2.36 -12.15 26.04
N LYS A 89 -1.28 -12.95 26.05
CA LYS A 89 0.02 -12.48 26.52
C LYS A 89 0.60 -11.45 25.55
N ALA A 90 0.59 -11.74 24.25
CA ALA A 90 1.06 -10.82 23.22
C ALA A 90 0.27 -9.50 23.23
N LYS A 91 -1.05 -9.56 23.43
CA LYS A 91 -1.87 -8.34 23.59
C LYS A 91 -1.47 -7.54 24.82
N ALA A 92 -1.23 -8.19 25.96
CA ALA A 92 -0.82 -7.53 27.19
C ALA A 92 0.57 -6.88 27.06
N ASP A 93 1.51 -7.56 26.40
CA ASP A 93 2.85 -7.03 26.15
C ASP A 93 2.78 -5.82 25.21
N LEU A 94 2.02 -5.90 24.11
CA LEU A 94 1.85 -4.79 23.16
C LEU A 94 1.13 -3.58 23.77
N ALA A 95 0.21 -3.79 24.70
CA ALA A 95 -0.46 -2.69 25.39
C ALA A 95 0.51 -1.79 26.18
N GLN A 96 1.67 -2.31 26.58
CA GLN A 96 2.71 -1.53 27.27
C GLN A 96 3.40 -0.51 26.34
N HIS A 97 3.31 -0.71 25.02
CA HIS A 97 3.91 0.14 23.99
C HIS A 97 3.01 1.29 23.51
N GLN A 98 1.83 1.47 24.12
CA GLN A 98 0.90 2.54 23.68
C GLN A 98 1.51 3.94 23.80
N LYS A 99 2.45 4.16 24.73
CA LYS A 99 3.12 5.44 24.94
C LYS A 99 4.30 5.72 24.01
N ASP A 100 4.68 4.74 23.19
CA ASP A 100 5.78 4.90 22.24
C ASP A 100 5.44 5.99 21.21
N ILE A 101 6.45 6.79 20.85
CA ILE A 101 6.33 7.93 19.93
C ILE A 101 6.66 7.57 18.48
N ASP A 102 6.66 6.28 18.15
CA ASP A 102 7.06 5.69 16.87
C ASP A 102 5.94 5.66 15.82
N SER A 103 4.88 6.45 16.01
CA SER A 103 3.81 6.58 15.02
C SER A 103 4.31 7.24 13.73
N THR A 104 3.88 6.69 12.60
CA THR A 104 4.42 7.04 11.29
C THR A 104 3.38 6.88 10.19
N ILE A 105 3.67 7.51 9.05
CA ILE A 105 2.97 7.31 7.78
C ILE A 105 3.82 6.54 6.76
N ASP A 106 5.02 6.12 7.14
CA ASP A 106 5.93 5.34 6.29
C ASP A 106 5.42 3.92 6.05
N ASN A 107 5.71 3.34 4.88
CA ASN A 107 5.31 1.97 4.51
C ASN A 107 3.81 1.67 4.68
N GLY A 108 2.92 2.63 4.43
CA GLY A 108 1.48 2.41 4.58
C GLY A 108 0.95 2.58 6.01
N ALA A 109 1.80 2.91 6.97
CA ALA A 109 1.37 3.03 8.36
C ALA A 109 0.34 4.17 8.54
N THR A 110 -0.50 4.00 9.55
CA THR A 110 -1.64 4.85 9.89
C THR A 110 -2.75 4.86 8.83
N TYR A 111 -2.51 5.25 7.58
CA TYR A 111 -3.60 5.41 6.60
C TYR A 111 -4.18 4.08 6.07
N ILE A 112 -3.41 2.99 6.04
CA ILE A 112 -3.96 1.65 5.73
C ILE A 112 -4.82 1.14 6.89
N GLN A 113 -4.36 1.33 8.14
CA GLN A 113 -5.11 0.96 9.35
C GLN A 113 -6.44 1.70 9.37
N LEU A 114 -6.44 3.01 9.13
CA LEU A 114 -7.66 3.82 9.06
C LEU A 114 -8.60 3.36 7.93
N SER A 115 -8.07 3.13 6.73
CA SER A 115 -8.87 2.62 5.60
C SER A 115 -9.52 1.27 5.92
N PHE A 116 -8.79 0.39 6.61
CA PHE A 116 -9.29 -0.91 7.01
C PHE A 116 -10.37 -0.79 8.10
N LEU A 117 -10.12 -0.01 9.16
CA LEU A 117 -11.09 0.24 10.23
C LEU A 117 -12.38 0.89 9.71
N ALA A 118 -12.29 1.78 8.72
CA ALA A 118 -13.47 2.37 8.08
C ALA A 118 -14.34 1.32 7.38
N ARG A 119 -13.72 0.38 6.67
CA ARG A 119 -14.43 -0.72 6.00
C ARG A 119 -15.06 -1.70 7.01
N THR A 120 -14.32 -2.10 8.05
CA THR A 120 -14.85 -3.01 9.07
C THR A 120 -15.95 -2.36 9.90
N PHE A 121 -15.80 -1.08 10.28
CA PHE A 121 -16.86 -0.33 10.95
C PHE A 121 -18.09 -0.19 10.06
N THR A 122 -17.92 0.14 8.77
CA THR A 122 -19.05 0.26 7.84
C THR A 122 -19.83 -1.05 7.74
N ALA A 123 -19.14 -2.19 7.74
CA ALA A 123 -19.74 -3.52 7.67
C ALA A 123 -20.37 -4.01 8.99
N ARG A 124 -19.82 -3.64 10.16
CA ARG A 124 -20.18 -4.27 11.46
C ARG A 124 -20.68 -3.32 12.54
N LYS A 125 -20.46 -2.01 12.39
CA LYS A 125 -20.86 -0.96 13.33
C LYS A 125 -20.35 -1.18 14.76
N LEU A 126 -19.12 -1.66 14.89
CA LEU A 126 -18.47 -1.85 16.19
C LEU A 126 -17.84 -0.54 16.64
N GLU A 127 -18.41 0.13 17.64
CA GLU A 127 -17.99 1.50 18.04
C GLU A 127 -16.51 1.64 18.35
N ARG A 128 -15.87 0.62 18.97
CA ARG A 128 -14.42 0.62 19.20
C ARG A 128 -13.58 0.82 17.93
N HIS A 129 -14.05 0.33 16.77
CA HIS A 129 -13.37 0.53 15.48
C HIS A 129 -13.54 1.96 14.98
N ARG A 130 -14.72 2.56 15.22
CA ARG A 130 -14.98 3.98 14.92
C ARG A 130 -14.16 4.90 15.81
N GLU A 131 -14.07 4.63 17.11
CA GLU A 131 -13.28 5.42 18.05
C GLU A 131 -11.78 5.40 17.67
N ALA A 132 -11.24 4.21 17.39
CA ALA A 132 -9.86 4.06 16.93
C ALA A 132 -9.62 4.78 15.61
N PHE A 133 -10.56 4.69 14.66
CA PHE A 133 -10.50 5.43 13.40
C PHE A 133 -10.42 6.94 13.65
N LEU A 134 -11.35 7.50 14.44
CA LEU A 134 -11.41 8.94 14.68
C LEU A 134 -10.15 9.45 15.37
N LYS A 135 -9.61 8.69 16.33
CA LYS A 135 -8.34 9.02 16.99
C LYS A 135 -7.17 9.09 16.01
N GLY A 136 -7.05 8.12 15.11
CA GLY A 136 -5.98 8.12 14.11
C GLY A 136 -6.18 9.13 12.99
N PHE A 137 -7.43 9.44 12.65
CA PHE A 137 -7.75 10.51 11.72
C PHE A 137 -7.36 11.88 12.30
N ASP A 138 -7.67 12.14 13.57
CA ASP A 138 -7.25 13.37 14.26
C ASP A 138 -5.73 13.47 14.40
N TYR A 139 -5.04 12.34 14.57
CA TYR A 139 -3.58 12.28 14.52
C TYR A 139 -3.03 12.79 13.18
N LEU A 140 -3.60 12.35 12.05
CA LEU A 140 -3.16 12.81 10.72
C LEU A 140 -3.40 14.30 10.53
N LEU A 141 -4.54 14.82 10.97
CA LEU A 141 -4.83 16.26 10.93
C LEU A 141 -3.85 17.06 11.81
N LYS A 142 -3.53 16.55 13.00
CA LYS A 142 -2.61 17.18 13.95
C LYS A 142 -1.15 17.19 13.45
N ALA A 143 -0.75 16.17 12.70
CA ALA A 143 0.61 16.04 12.19
C ALA A 143 0.90 16.96 10.99
N GLN A 144 -0.11 17.56 10.35
CA GLN A 144 0.10 18.42 9.19
C GLN A 144 0.80 19.73 9.59
N TYR A 145 1.84 20.10 8.86
CA TYR A 145 2.51 21.38 9.02
C TYR A 145 1.66 22.54 8.48
N SER A 146 1.96 23.77 8.91
CA SER A 146 1.30 24.98 8.42
C SER A 146 1.48 25.24 6.93
N ASN A 147 2.55 24.70 6.32
CA ASN A 147 2.78 24.75 4.88
C ASN A 147 2.04 23.66 4.08
N GLY A 148 1.31 22.77 4.77
CA GLY A 148 0.49 21.71 4.18
C GLY A 148 1.17 20.35 4.04
N GLY A 149 2.48 20.23 4.31
CA GLY A 149 3.19 18.95 4.24
C GLY A 149 3.01 18.07 5.49
N TRP A 150 3.43 16.81 5.40
CA TRP A 150 3.42 15.87 6.52
C TRP A 150 4.82 15.30 6.81
N PRO A 151 5.22 15.20 8.08
CA PRO A 151 6.43 14.48 8.48
C PRO A 151 6.26 12.96 8.29
N GLN A 152 7.38 12.25 8.14
CA GLN A 152 7.38 10.78 8.10
C GLN A 152 6.90 10.17 9.43
N PHE A 153 7.35 10.73 10.56
CA PHE A 153 6.94 10.33 11.92
C PHE A 153 6.37 11.52 12.67
N TYR A 154 5.43 11.25 13.58
CA TYR A 154 4.91 12.27 14.50
C TYR A 154 4.50 11.57 15.81
N PRO A 155 4.87 12.08 16.99
CA PRO A 155 5.59 13.34 17.26
C PRO A 155 7.12 13.24 17.19
N ASP A 156 7.70 12.08 16.86
CA ASP A 156 9.16 11.95 16.75
C ASP A 156 9.70 12.61 15.47
N LEU A 157 10.21 13.83 15.60
CA LEU A 157 10.71 14.66 14.49
C LEU A 157 12.25 14.66 14.36
N ARG A 158 12.93 13.60 14.83
CA ARG A 158 14.39 13.52 14.78
C ARG A 158 14.92 13.25 13.36
N GLY A 159 16.07 13.83 13.05
CA GLY A 159 16.75 13.58 11.77
C GLY A 159 15.85 13.92 10.57
N TYR A 160 15.77 13.03 9.59
CA TYR A 160 14.95 13.21 8.39
C TYR A 160 13.45 12.94 8.63
N TYR A 161 13.04 12.46 9.81
CA TYR A 161 11.65 12.14 10.10
C TYR A 161 10.73 13.36 10.02
N LYS A 162 11.28 14.55 10.24
CA LYS A 162 10.56 15.82 10.16
C LYS A 162 10.22 16.26 8.72
N HIS A 163 10.93 15.74 7.72
CA HIS A 163 10.80 16.26 6.36
C HIS A 163 9.42 15.95 5.78
N ILE A 164 8.96 16.81 4.87
CA ILE A 164 7.78 16.56 4.05
C ILE A 164 8.06 15.30 3.25
N THR A 165 7.30 14.23 3.49
CA THR A 165 7.67 12.88 3.03
C THR A 165 6.72 12.37 1.96
N TYR A 166 7.20 12.30 0.72
CA TYR A 166 6.52 11.60 -0.37
C TYR A 166 6.93 10.13 -0.50
N ASN A 167 8.12 9.78 0.02
CA ASN A 167 8.66 8.42 0.03
C ASN A 167 7.61 7.36 0.44
N ASP A 168 7.54 6.28 -0.34
CA ASP A 168 6.63 5.15 -0.13
C ASP A 168 5.16 5.58 -0.11
N ASP A 169 4.81 6.59 -0.94
CA ASP A 169 3.50 7.24 -1.03
C ASP A 169 2.98 7.80 0.31
N ALA A 170 3.85 8.07 1.29
CA ALA A 170 3.44 8.40 2.66
C ALA A 170 2.43 9.58 2.72
N MET A 171 2.83 10.76 2.24
CA MET A 171 1.92 11.92 2.19
C MET A 171 0.74 11.69 1.23
N ILE A 172 0.93 10.99 0.11
CA ILE A 172 -0.13 10.75 -0.88
C ILE A 172 -1.22 9.81 -0.35
N GLY A 173 -0.86 8.80 0.44
CA GLY A 173 -1.78 7.91 1.13
C GLY A 173 -2.62 8.64 2.16
N VAL A 174 -2.00 9.52 2.95
CA VAL A 174 -2.70 10.42 3.88
C VAL A 174 -3.69 11.31 3.14
N MET A 175 -3.24 12.03 2.12
CA MET A 175 -4.09 12.95 1.37
C MET A 175 -5.24 12.24 0.66
N THR A 176 -5.02 11.02 0.16
CA THR A 176 -6.07 10.19 -0.45
C THR A 176 -7.15 9.83 0.57
N LEU A 177 -6.76 9.36 1.76
CA LEU A 177 -7.70 9.06 2.84
C LEU A 177 -8.50 10.31 3.26
N LEU A 178 -7.83 11.44 3.46
CA LEU A 178 -8.49 12.69 3.85
C LEU A 178 -9.48 13.16 2.79
N ARG A 179 -9.11 13.07 1.50
CA ARG A 179 -10.02 13.40 0.40
C ARG A 179 -11.25 12.48 0.40
N ASP A 180 -11.07 11.17 0.55
CA ASP A 180 -12.19 10.23 0.55
C ASP A 180 -13.17 10.48 1.71
N VAL A 181 -12.65 10.90 2.87
CA VAL A 181 -13.45 11.37 4.01
C VAL A 181 -14.20 12.65 3.67
N ALA A 182 -13.51 13.67 3.13
CA ALA A 182 -14.11 14.94 2.75
C ALA A 182 -15.21 14.78 1.70
N GLU A 183 -15.03 13.88 0.73
CA GLU A 183 -15.96 13.56 -0.36
C GLU A 183 -17.12 12.65 0.06
N LYS A 184 -17.23 12.29 1.35
CA LYS A 184 -18.30 11.41 1.86
C LYS A 184 -18.37 10.07 1.11
N ARG A 185 -17.21 9.48 0.77
CA ARG A 185 -17.19 8.12 0.20
C ARG A 185 -17.86 7.15 1.19
N SER A 186 -18.50 6.10 0.67
CA SER A 186 -19.43 5.23 1.42
C SER A 186 -18.88 4.69 2.74
N ASN A 187 -17.58 4.34 2.76
CA ASN A 187 -16.92 3.81 3.95
C ASN A 187 -16.65 4.86 5.05
N PHE A 188 -16.85 6.15 4.79
CA PHE A 188 -16.54 7.26 5.71
C PHE A 188 -17.76 8.10 6.10
N LEU A 189 -18.97 7.64 5.77
CA LEU A 189 -20.21 8.37 6.09
C LEU A 189 -20.42 8.61 7.59
N PHE A 190 -19.75 7.86 8.45
CA PHE A 190 -19.83 7.95 9.91
C PHE A 190 -18.97 9.06 10.54
N VAL A 191 -18.06 9.66 9.76
CA VAL A 191 -17.26 10.81 10.20
C VAL A 191 -18.19 12.02 10.31
N ASP A 192 -17.94 12.95 11.23
CA ASP A 192 -18.75 14.16 11.37
C ASP A 192 -18.38 15.26 10.35
N ASP A 193 -19.23 16.27 10.19
CA ASP A 193 -19.00 17.36 9.23
C ASP A 193 -17.82 18.26 9.60
N GLU A 194 -17.49 18.41 10.89
CA GLU A 194 -16.36 19.20 11.34
C GLU A 194 -15.04 18.58 10.86
N ARG A 195 -14.88 17.28 11.08
CA ARG A 195 -13.72 16.49 10.61
C ARG A 195 -13.64 16.45 9.09
N ARG A 196 -14.77 16.34 8.39
CA ARG A 196 -14.80 16.44 6.92
C ARG A 196 -14.32 17.78 6.42
N HIS A 197 -14.76 18.87 7.03
CA HIS A 197 -14.30 20.20 6.68
C HIS A 197 -12.80 20.36 6.91
N LYS A 198 -12.29 19.91 8.08
CA LYS A 198 -10.85 19.89 8.38
C LYS A 198 -10.06 19.06 7.37
N ALA A 199 -10.55 17.90 6.95
CA ALA A 199 -9.91 17.11 5.89
C ALA A 199 -9.89 17.84 4.55
N SER A 200 -10.98 18.49 4.15
CA SER A 200 -11.01 19.28 2.91
C SER A 200 -9.95 20.39 2.91
N VAL A 201 -9.84 21.12 4.02
CA VAL A 201 -8.82 22.17 4.19
C VAL A 201 -7.41 21.56 4.18
N ALA A 202 -7.19 20.46 4.89
CA ALA A 202 -5.91 19.77 4.93
C ALA A 202 -5.46 19.28 3.54
N VAL A 203 -6.38 18.72 2.75
CA VAL A 203 -6.10 18.31 1.36
C VAL A 203 -5.72 19.50 0.50
N GLN A 204 -6.43 20.63 0.62
CA GLN A 204 -6.10 21.83 -0.13
C GLN A 204 -4.71 22.38 0.22
N ASN A 205 -4.37 22.44 1.50
CA ASN A 205 -3.02 22.82 1.94
C ASN A 205 -1.96 21.84 1.42
N GLY A 206 -2.24 20.54 1.42
CA GLY A 206 -1.34 19.53 0.88
C GLY A 206 -1.12 19.69 -0.63
N ILE A 207 -2.15 20.04 -1.41
CA ILE A 207 -2.01 20.36 -2.84
C ILE A 207 -1.10 21.59 -3.02
N GLU A 208 -1.27 22.64 -2.22
CA GLU A 208 -0.37 23.79 -2.27
C GLU A 208 1.08 23.42 -1.95
N CYS A 209 1.30 22.54 -0.95
CA CYS A 209 2.61 22.02 -0.61
C CYS A 209 3.23 21.27 -1.80
N ILE A 210 2.48 20.39 -2.46
CA ILE A 210 2.92 19.68 -3.67
C ILE A 210 3.36 20.67 -4.74
N LEU A 211 2.56 21.70 -5.02
CA LEU A 211 2.91 22.69 -6.05
C LEU A 211 4.16 23.52 -5.68
N LYS A 212 4.33 23.87 -4.40
CA LYS A 212 5.49 24.64 -3.91
C LYS A 212 6.77 23.81 -3.82
N THR A 213 6.66 22.48 -3.70
CA THR A 213 7.80 21.56 -3.61
C THR A 213 8.21 20.99 -4.98
N GLN A 214 7.48 21.27 -6.07
CA GLN A 214 7.90 20.82 -7.39
C GLN A 214 9.22 21.46 -7.78
N VAL A 215 10.20 20.64 -8.13
CA VAL A 215 11.57 21.10 -8.40
C VAL A 215 11.58 21.85 -9.73
N VAL A 216 12.28 22.99 -9.74
CA VAL A 216 12.47 23.83 -10.92
C VAL A 216 13.94 23.84 -11.29
N VAL A 217 14.26 23.39 -12.50
CA VAL A 217 15.62 23.35 -13.06
C VAL A 217 15.65 24.23 -14.31
N GLY A 218 16.55 25.21 -14.35
CA GLY A 218 16.65 26.13 -15.49
C GLY A 218 15.34 26.85 -15.85
N GLY A 219 14.49 27.15 -14.86
CA GLY A 219 13.17 27.78 -15.06
C GLY A 219 12.06 26.83 -15.51
N LYS A 220 12.33 25.54 -15.68
CA LYS A 220 11.33 24.52 -16.02
C LYS A 220 10.97 23.67 -14.82
N ARG A 221 9.67 23.47 -14.58
CA ARG A 221 9.18 22.51 -13.58
C ARG A 221 9.53 21.09 -14.03
N THR A 222 9.89 20.24 -13.08
CA THR A 222 10.20 18.82 -13.32
C THR A 222 9.26 17.95 -12.48
N VAL A 223 9.82 17.21 -11.53
CA VAL A 223 9.13 16.32 -10.60
C VAL A 223 9.49 16.68 -9.16
N TRP A 224 9.36 15.74 -8.22
CA TRP A 224 9.62 15.94 -6.80
C TRP A 224 10.78 15.08 -6.30
N CYS A 225 11.37 15.47 -5.18
CA CYS A 225 12.23 14.61 -4.40
C CYS A 225 11.39 13.66 -3.54
N ALA A 226 11.97 12.56 -3.08
CA ALA A 226 11.30 11.64 -2.16
C ALA A 226 10.97 12.31 -0.81
N GLN A 227 11.75 13.32 -0.41
CA GLN A 227 11.47 14.17 0.73
C GLN A 227 11.95 15.61 0.50
N HIS A 228 11.25 16.55 1.13
CA HIS A 228 11.54 17.97 1.09
C HIS A 228 11.66 18.53 2.51
N ASP A 229 12.56 19.48 2.70
CA ASP A 229 12.72 20.17 3.97
C ASP A 229 11.43 20.92 4.33
N GLU A 230 10.98 20.76 5.57
CA GLU A 230 9.70 21.26 6.06
C GLU A 230 9.64 22.78 6.27
N ILE A 231 10.78 23.47 6.18
CA ILE A 231 10.87 24.92 6.32
C ILE A 231 11.10 25.56 4.96
N THR A 232 12.13 25.11 4.25
CA THR A 232 12.60 25.69 2.98
C THR A 232 11.89 25.13 1.75
N LEU A 233 11.21 23.98 1.88
CA LEU A 233 10.58 23.23 0.78
C LEU A 233 11.55 22.66 -0.26
N ALA A 234 12.87 22.82 -0.04
CA ALA A 234 13.88 22.31 -0.95
C ALA A 234 13.98 20.77 -0.85
N PRO A 235 14.38 20.07 -1.93
CA PRO A 235 14.77 18.66 -1.85
C PRO A 235 15.73 18.39 -0.69
N ALA A 236 15.43 17.37 0.11
CA ALA A 236 16.21 17.02 1.29
C ALA A 236 16.72 15.58 1.24
N LYS A 237 17.80 15.31 1.98
CA LYS A 237 18.32 13.95 2.13
C LYS A 237 17.52 13.18 3.19
N ALA A 238 17.48 11.86 3.08
CA ALA A 238 16.99 10.98 4.13
C ALA A 238 18.13 10.12 4.69
N ARG A 239 18.17 8.84 4.33
CA ARG A 239 19.28 7.94 4.68
C ARG A 239 20.53 8.30 3.87
N THR A 240 21.70 7.77 4.24
CA THR A 240 22.98 8.14 3.60
C THR A 240 23.00 7.91 2.09
N TYR A 241 22.23 6.94 1.62
CA TYR A 241 22.07 6.59 0.21
C TYR A 241 20.85 7.24 -0.48
N GLU A 242 20.21 8.23 0.16
CA GLU A 242 19.02 8.93 -0.36
C GLU A 242 19.27 10.43 -0.34
N LEU A 243 19.99 10.88 -1.36
CA LEU A 243 20.39 12.27 -1.51
C LEU A 243 19.28 13.13 -2.13
N PRO A 244 19.33 14.48 -1.99
CA PRO A 244 18.43 15.37 -2.71
C PRO A 244 18.51 15.10 -4.22
N SER A 245 17.39 14.71 -4.81
CA SER A 245 17.33 14.21 -6.18
C SER A 245 15.92 14.34 -6.75
N LEU A 246 15.79 14.22 -8.07
CA LEU A 246 14.49 14.03 -8.72
C LEU A 246 14.12 12.55 -8.62
N SER A 247 12.96 12.24 -8.03
CA SER A 247 12.54 10.87 -7.82
C SER A 247 11.71 10.33 -8.98
N GLY A 248 12.23 9.30 -9.66
CA GLY A 248 11.48 8.56 -10.67
C GLY A 248 10.42 7.63 -10.07
N GLY A 249 10.57 7.26 -8.78
CA GLY A 249 9.62 6.40 -8.07
C GLY A 249 8.45 7.18 -7.49
N GLU A 250 8.73 8.08 -6.55
CA GLU A 250 7.70 8.71 -5.71
C GLU A 250 6.81 9.69 -6.49
N SER A 251 7.36 10.30 -7.55
CA SER A 251 6.65 11.31 -8.33
C SER A 251 5.42 10.76 -9.06
N VAL A 252 5.37 9.45 -9.34
CA VAL A 252 4.22 8.83 -10.02
C VAL A 252 2.95 8.90 -9.15
N GLY A 253 3.07 8.66 -7.84
CA GLY A 253 1.95 8.75 -6.90
C GLY A 253 1.41 10.17 -6.80
N ILE A 254 2.31 11.17 -6.77
CA ILE A 254 1.97 12.60 -6.74
C ILE A 254 1.19 12.99 -8.00
N ILE A 255 1.68 12.61 -9.18
CA ILE A 255 1.01 12.92 -10.45
C ILE A 255 -0.40 12.32 -10.49
N ARG A 256 -0.55 11.04 -10.10
CA ARG A 256 -1.86 10.37 -10.05
C ARG A 256 -2.82 11.04 -9.07
N PHE A 257 -2.31 11.46 -7.90
CA PHE A 257 -3.11 12.22 -6.96
C PHE A 257 -3.61 13.54 -7.58
N LEU A 258 -2.72 14.32 -8.20
CA LEU A 258 -3.10 15.58 -8.86
C LEU A 258 -4.09 15.36 -10.01
N MET A 259 -3.89 14.32 -10.83
CA MET A 259 -4.80 13.96 -11.93
C MET A 259 -6.18 13.52 -11.46
N SER A 260 -6.31 13.05 -10.23
CA SER A 260 -7.61 12.65 -9.65
C SER A 260 -8.49 13.83 -9.23
N ILE A 261 -7.94 15.05 -9.17
CA ILE A 261 -8.69 16.27 -8.88
C ILE A 261 -9.68 16.50 -10.03
N GLU A 262 -10.97 16.58 -9.70
CA GLU A 262 -12.03 16.67 -10.71
C GLU A 262 -11.95 17.94 -11.56
N LYS A 263 -11.67 19.08 -10.91
CA LYS A 263 -11.53 20.40 -11.52
C LYS A 263 -10.17 20.98 -11.15
N PRO A 264 -9.08 20.50 -11.79
CA PRO A 264 -7.73 20.96 -11.46
C PRO A 264 -7.56 22.43 -11.86
N THR A 265 -6.83 23.19 -11.04
CA THR A 265 -6.48 24.58 -11.39
C THR A 265 -5.44 24.62 -12.51
N PRO A 266 -5.24 25.76 -13.21
CA PRO A 266 -4.17 25.89 -14.19
C PRO A 266 -2.79 25.52 -13.65
N ALA A 267 -2.50 25.86 -12.39
CA ALA A 267 -1.24 25.50 -11.74
C ALA A 267 -1.08 23.98 -11.53
N VAL A 268 -2.17 23.28 -11.20
CA VAL A 268 -2.17 21.80 -11.10
C VAL A 268 -1.99 21.17 -12.47
N ILE A 269 -2.67 21.68 -13.50
CA ILE A 269 -2.54 21.20 -14.88
C ILE A 269 -1.09 21.35 -15.36
N ASP A 270 -0.49 22.52 -15.12
CA ASP A 270 0.90 22.78 -15.48
C ASP A 270 1.87 21.84 -14.76
N ALA A 271 1.71 21.68 -13.44
CA ALA A 271 2.51 20.76 -12.64
C ALA A 271 2.47 19.31 -13.17
N ILE A 272 1.28 18.81 -13.50
CA ILE A 272 1.09 17.47 -14.09
C ILE A 272 1.80 17.37 -15.44
N LYS A 273 1.60 18.35 -16.33
CA LYS A 273 2.15 18.33 -17.69
C LYS A 273 3.68 18.35 -17.67
N SER A 274 4.30 19.23 -16.88
CA SER A 274 5.75 19.31 -16.76
C SER A 274 6.36 18.04 -16.16
N ALA A 275 5.70 17.44 -15.17
CA ALA A 275 6.14 16.18 -14.59
C ALA A 275 6.07 15.02 -15.59
N VAL A 276 5.01 14.96 -16.40
CA VAL A 276 4.87 13.96 -17.46
C VAL A 276 5.90 14.16 -18.57
N GLU A 277 6.15 15.40 -18.98
CA GLU A 277 7.21 15.74 -19.95
C GLU A 277 8.57 15.27 -19.44
N TRP A 278 8.90 15.54 -18.17
CA TRP A 278 10.12 15.03 -17.54
C TRP A 278 10.20 13.50 -17.58
N PHE A 279 9.11 12.77 -17.30
CA PHE A 279 9.09 11.31 -17.38
C PHE A 279 9.30 10.82 -18.83
N GLN A 280 8.75 11.52 -19.83
CA GLN A 280 8.95 11.19 -21.24
C GLN A 280 10.43 11.35 -21.65
N GLU A 281 11.07 12.43 -21.22
CA GLU A 281 12.48 12.74 -21.52
C GLU A 281 13.47 11.86 -20.75
N SER A 282 13.13 11.43 -19.54
CA SER A 282 14.05 10.73 -18.63
C SER A 282 14.09 9.21 -18.80
N GLN A 283 13.41 8.68 -19.82
CA GLN A 283 13.31 7.25 -20.10
C GLN A 283 14.68 6.61 -20.33
N LEU A 284 14.90 5.47 -19.66
CA LEU A 284 16.01 4.57 -19.92
C LEU A 284 15.51 3.42 -20.79
N THR A 285 15.88 3.45 -22.07
CA THR A 285 15.49 2.44 -23.05
C THR A 285 16.64 1.49 -23.36
N GLY A 286 16.32 0.29 -23.85
CA GLY A 286 17.34 -0.65 -24.32
C GLY A 286 18.10 -1.37 -23.20
N ILE A 287 17.60 -1.31 -21.97
CA ILE A 287 18.20 -1.96 -20.80
C ILE A 287 17.17 -2.73 -19.97
N LYS A 288 17.62 -3.77 -19.28
CA LYS A 288 16.88 -4.43 -18.19
C LYS A 288 17.71 -4.45 -16.93
N TRP A 289 17.04 -4.35 -15.79
CA TRP A 289 17.63 -4.57 -14.47
C TRP A 289 17.15 -5.92 -13.93
N VAL A 290 18.02 -6.92 -13.95
CA VAL A 290 17.64 -8.32 -13.70
C VAL A 290 18.45 -8.92 -12.57
N ALA A 291 17.83 -9.80 -11.79
CA ALA A 291 18.52 -10.64 -10.83
C ALA A 291 19.09 -11.87 -11.55
N THR A 292 20.40 -12.10 -11.40
CA THR A 292 21.11 -13.28 -11.92
C THR A 292 21.62 -14.09 -10.73
N PRO A 293 21.36 -15.42 -10.67
CA PRO A 293 21.86 -16.26 -9.58
C PRO A 293 23.38 -16.13 -9.39
N ASP A 294 23.80 -15.88 -8.16
CA ASP A 294 25.20 -15.76 -7.77
C ASP A 294 25.32 -16.00 -6.26
N ASN A 295 25.77 -17.21 -5.89
CA ASN A 295 25.88 -17.64 -4.50
C ASN A 295 27.01 -16.93 -3.73
N SER A 296 27.85 -16.13 -4.39
CA SER A 296 28.84 -15.29 -3.72
C SER A 296 28.24 -14.02 -3.12
N LYS A 297 27.01 -13.66 -3.50
CA LYS A 297 26.31 -12.45 -3.06
C LYS A 297 25.45 -12.70 -1.83
N LEU A 298 25.19 -11.64 -1.06
CA LEU A 298 24.43 -11.67 0.18
C LEU A 298 23.05 -12.33 0.05
N HIS A 299 22.38 -12.14 -1.10
CA HIS A 299 21.03 -12.65 -1.35
C HIS A 299 20.98 -13.85 -2.32
N GLY A 300 22.13 -14.44 -2.65
CA GLY A 300 22.22 -15.54 -3.62
C GLY A 300 22.00 -15.13 -5.07
N PHE A 301 21.96 -13.82 -5.35
CA PHE A 301 21.87 -13.25 -6.70
C PHE A 301 22.61 -11.92 -6.77
N ASP A 302 23.03 -11.54 -7.97
CA ASP A 302 23.46 -10.19 -8.30
C ASP A 302 22.48 -9.53 -9.25
N ARG A 303 22.12 -8.27 -8.99
CA ARG A 303 21.32 -7.46 -9.89
C ARG A 303 22.23 -6.69 -10.82
N ILE A 304 22.06 -6.94 -12.10
CA ILE A 304 22.88 -6.34 -13.15
C ILE A 304 22.00 -5.62 -14.17
N VAL A 305 22.60 -4.62 -14.82
CA VAL A 305 22.02 -3.97 -15.99
C VAL A 305 22.50 -4.72 -17.22
N ILE A 306 21.57 -5.27 -17.99
CA ILE A 306 21.85 -5.91 -19.29
C ILE A 306 21.30 -5.06 -20.42
N ARG A 307 21.95 -5.09 -21.58
CA ARG A 307 21.43 -4.47 -22.81
C ARG A 307 20.38 -5.37 -23.43
N ASP A 308 19.23 -4.80 -23.73
CA ASP A 308 18.14 -5.46 -24.44
C ASP A 308 17.34 -4.39 -25.21
N PRO A 309 17.57 -4.25 -26.53
CA PRO A 309 16.86 -3.27 -27.36
C PRO A 309 15.33 -3.42 -27.37
N SER A 310 14.80 -4.58 -26.97
CA SER A 310 13.36 -4.85 -26.91
C SER A 310 12.73 -4.55 -25.54
N ALA A 311 13.55 -4.15 -24.55
CA ALA A 311 13.06 -3.86 -23.22
C ALA A 311 12.13 -2.64 -23.21
N GLY A 312 11.07 -2.74 -22.40
CA GLY A 312 10.24 -1.58 -22.05
C GLY A 312 11.05 -0.51 -21.30
N PRO A 313 10.55 0.73 -21.24
CA PRO A 313 11.29 1.81 -20.60
C PRO A 313 11.38 1.59 -19.09
N LEU A 314 12.54 1.94 -18.54
CA LEU A 314 12.80 2.05 -17.11
C LEU A 314 13.11 3.50 -16.76
N TRP A 315 13.04 3.81 -15.46
CA TRP A 315 13.57 5.03 -14.90
C TRP A 315 14.49 4.68 -13.74
N ALA A 316 15.51 5.49 -13.51
CA ALA A 316 16.26 5.40 -12.26
C ALA A 316 15.36 5.85 -11.10
N ARG A 317 15.59 5.31 -9.90
CA ARG A 317 14.86 5.80 -8.72
C ARG A 317 15.23 7.24 -8.40
N PHE A 318 16.48 7.64 -8.64
CA PHE A 318 17.01 8.96 -8.38
C PHE A 318 17.76 9.51 -9.58
N TYR A 319 17.50 10.79 -9.88
CA TYR A 319 18.23 11.57 -10.87
C TYR A 319 18.86 12.80 -10.21
N GLU A 320 20.10 13.10 -10.57
CA GLU A 320 20.81 14.31 -10.15
C GLU A 320 20.07 15.56 -10.61
N ILE A 321 19.84 16.50 -9.69
CA ILE A 321 19.25 17.81 -10.00
C ILE A 321 20.22 18.58 -10.91
N GLU A 322 19.70 19.42 -11.79
CA GLU A 322 20.42 20.12 -12.87
C GLU A 322 20.76 19.24 -14.08
N THR A 323 21.49 18.13 -13.91
CA THR A 323 21.97 17.33 -15.06
C THR A 323 20.97 16.29 -15.56
N ASN A 324 19.99 15.95 -14.72
CA ASN A 324 19.03 14.88 -14.96
C ASN A 324 19.69 13.52 -15.25
N ARG A 325 20.86 13.26 -14.65
CA ARG A 325 21.57 11.99 -14.82
C ARG A 325 21.13 10.98 -13.75
N PRO A 326 20.86 9.72 -14.10
CA PRO A 326 20.68 8.65 -13.11
C PRO A 326 21.83 8.59 -12.10
N ILE A 327 21.51 8.51 -10.81
CA ILE A 327 22.49 8.37 -9.74
C ILE A 327 22.21 7.16 -8.86
N PHE A 328 23.29 6.56 -8.35
CA PHE A 328 23.29 5.40 -7.47
C PHE A 328 24.18 5.72 -6.28
N VAL A 329 23.74 5.41 -5.07
CA VAL A 329 24.45 5.82 -3.85
C VAL A 329 24.56 4.64 -2.89
N GLY A 330 25.77 4.33 -2.48
CA GLY A 330 26.05 3.31 -1.48
C GLY A 330 25.89 3.85 -0.06
N ARG A 331 26.19 3.02 0.94
CA ARG A 331 26.26 3.46 2.34
C ARG A 331 27.35 4.49 2.59
N ASP A 332 28.35 4.59 1.71
CA ASP A 332 29.39 5.61 1.71
C ASP A 332 28.85 7.02 1.40
N GLY A 333 27.60 7.14 0.91
CA GLY A 333 26.97 8.41 0.58
C GLY A 333 27.55 9.09 -0.66
N VAL A 334 28.37 8.39 -1.46
CA VAL A 334 29.02 8.94 -2.64
C VAL A 334 28.18 8.67 -3.87
N VAL A 335 27.91 9.71 -4.66
CA VAL A 335 27.23 9.58 -5.95
C VAL A 335 28.07 8.75 -6.91
N LYS A 336 27.47 7.68 -7.44
CA LYS A 336 27.95 6.87 -8.55
C LYS A 336 26.99 6.99 -9.72
N TYR A 337 27.47 6.68 -10.92
CA TYR A 337 26.68 6.77 -12.14
C TYR A 337 26.49 5.43 -12.84
N ASN A 338 27.00 4.35 -12.24
CA ASN A 338 26.69 2.98 -12.59
C ASN A 338 26.34 2.19 -11.32
N VAL A 339 25.20 1.51 -11.32
CA VAL A 339 24.75 0.70 -10.18
C VAL A 339 25.73 -0.42 -9.80
N ALA A 340 26.60 -0.85 -10.72
CA ALA A 340 27.65 -1.83 -10.43
C ALA A 340 28.75 -1.27 -9.49
N GLU A 341 28.84 0.06 -9.33
CA GLU A 341 29.87 0.72 -8.50
C GLU A 341 29.49 0.83 -7.01
N ILE A 342 28.24 0.53 -6.65
CA ILE A 342 27.80 0.48 -5.24
C ILE A 342 27.93 -0.93 -4.69
N GLU A 343 27.98 -1.06 -3.37
CA GLU A 343 28.18 -2.35 -2.69
C GLU A 343 27.03 -3.33 -2.90
N ASP A 344 27.35 -4.64 -2.81
CA ASP A 344 26.42 -5.77 -3.00
C ASP A 344 25.10 -5.59 -2.23
N GLU A 345 25.20 -5.29 -0.93
CA GLU A 345 24.05 -5.14 -0.05
C GLU A 345 23.07 -4.05 -0.49
N ARG A 346 23.56 -2.89 -0.97
CA ARG A 346 22.68 -1.81 -1.47
C ARG A 346 22.22 -2.07 -2.88
N ARG A 347 23.07 -2.61 -3.76
CA ARG A 347 22.69 -2.95 -5.13
C ARG A 347 21.54 -3.96 -5.17
N ASN A 348 21.56 -4.94 -4.27
CA ASN A 348 20.63 -6.06 -4.28
C ASN A 348 19.47 -5.92 -3.30
N GLY A 349 19.64 -5.14 -2.22
CA GLY A 349 18.62 -4.90 -1.20
C GLY A 349 17.72 -3.68 -1.45
N TYR A 350 17.92 -2.94 -2.54
CA TYR A 350 17.17 -1.71 -2.83
C TYR A 350 16.80 -1.58 -4.31
N SER A 351 15.62 -1.01 -4.59
CA SER A 351 15.15 -0.76 -5.95
C SER A 351 15.77 0.50 -6.54
N TRP A 352 16.74 0.34 -7.44
CA TRP A 352 17.42 1.44 -8.12
C TRP A 352 16.84 1.81 -9.49
N TYR A 353 16.06 0.91 -10.07
CA TYR A 353 15.28 1.16 -11.29
C TYR A 353 13.82 0.82 -11.04
N VAL A 354 12.94 1.59 -11.67
CA VAL A 354 11.48 1.47 -11.54
C VAL A 354 10.81 1.56 -12.91
N ASP A 355 9.61 0.98 -13.01
CA ASP A 355 8.76 0.96 -14.20
C ASP A 355 7.36 1.56 -13.91
N SER A 356 7.17 2.16 -12.73
CA SER A 356 5.88 2.69 -12.27
C SER A 356 5.27 3.72 -13.23
N ALA A 357 6.10 4.46 -13.96
CA ALA A 357 5.68 5.47 -14.93
C ALA A 357 5.17 4.88 -16.26
N VAL A 358 5.39 3.59 -16.56
CA VAL A 358 4.92 2.96 -17.81
C VAL A 358 3.41 3.12 -17.96
N SER A 359 2.64 2.72 -16.94
CA SER A 359 1.18 2.81 -16.95
C SER A 359 0.68 4.26 -16.85
N LEU A 360 1.42 5.12 -16.15
CA LEU A 360 1.11 6.55 -16.10
C LEU A 360 1.12 7.17 -17.51
N LEU A 361 2.20 6.93 -18.27
CA LEU A 361 2.37 7.50 -19.60
C LEU A 361 1.48 6.84 -20.66
N LYS A 362 1.30 5.52 -20.58
CA LYS A 362 0.54 4.76 -21.58
C LYS A 362 -0.97 4.88 -21.41
N ASP A 363 -1.44 4.90 -20.16
CA ASP A 363 -2.86 4.71 -19.86
C ASP A 363 -3.47 5.90 -19.11
N ASP A 364 -2.89 6.28 -17.98
CA ASP A 364 -3.52 7.26 -17.07
C ASP A 364 -3.54 8.66 -17.68
N TYR A 365 -2.39 9.14 -18.16
CA TYR A 365 -2.24 10.50 -18.68
C TYR A 365 -3.03 10.76 -19.97
N PRO A 366 -3.01 9.87 -20.98
CA PRO A 366 -3.85 10.06 -22.17
C PRO A 366 -5.36 10.10 -21.85
N LYS A 367 -5.82 9.30 -20.88
CA LYS A 367 -7.22 9.34 -20.43
C LYS A 367 -7.55 10.67 -19.74
N TRP A 368 -6.65 11.14 -18.87
CA TRP A 368 -6.83 12.41 -18.19
C TRP A 368 -6.84 13.59 -19.16
N LEU A 369 -5.92 13.65 -20.13
CA LEU A 369 -5.89 14.70 -21.14
C LEU A 369 -7.20 14.81 -21.93
N LYS A 370 -7.77 13.67 -22.35
CA LYS A 370 -9.08 13.64 -23.02
C LYS A 370 -10.17 14.23 -22.14
N LYS A 371 -10.16 13.96 -20.83
CA LYS A 371 -11.12 14.51 -19.88
C LYS A 371 -10.96 16.03 -19.73
N GLN A 372 -9.75 16.58 -19.80
CA GLN A 372 -9.51 18.03 -19.64
C GLN A 372 -9.81 18.86 -20.90
N GLN A 373 -10.05 18.21 -22.04
CA GLN A 373 -10.42 18.88 -23.30
C GLN A 373 -11.94 19.10 -23.43
N HIS A 374 -12.72 18.54 -22.52
CA HIS A 374 -14.17 18.68 -22.39
C HIS A 374 -14.50 19.43 -21.10
#